data_AF-A0A954JSP7-F1
#
_entry.id   AF-A0A954JSP7-F1
#
_cell.length_a   1.000
_cell.length_b   1.000
_cell.length_c   1.000
_cell.angle_alpha   90.00
_cell.angle_beta   90.00
_cell.angle_gamma   90.00
#
_symmetry.space_group_name_H-M   'P 1'
#
loop_
_entity.id
_entity.type
_entity.pdbx_description
1 polymer ?
#
loop_
_entity_poly.entity_id
_entity_poly.type
_entity_poly.pdbx_seq_one_letter_code
_entity_poly.pdbx_strand_id
1 'polypeptide(L)'
;MAGYKEHISVSGLLGIGYGSIASLLMGFTPTQGILAGVLTWIGGMLPDLDSETGRPIKEIFSLTAAVASFVAMRCMIHKGADPDNAILMAVVTYASVRYGAAAILGKFAVHRGMFHSIPALIIAGETVFLAYFSDSYTVKFLMAGGISLGFLSHLVLDEVYSVERKGVSIRLKKSSGTAIKWFGNGLFGNAVAYAILLTMTYITLVDSGVLIPPQQAAPVENIDAPVQQASPFKTTERL
;
A
#
# COMPACT_ATOMS: atom_id res chain seq x y z
N MET A 1 -7.71 21.81 -5.82
CA MET A 1 -6.92 21.11 -4.81
C MET A 1 -7.04 21.90 -3.55
N ALA A 2 -7.20 21.19 -2.45
CA ALA A 2 -7.08 21.85 -1.17
C ALA A 2 -5.63 22.31 -0.98
N GLY A 3 -5.41 23.21 -0.03
CA GLY A 3 -4.05 23.62 0.28
C GLY A 3 -3.33 22.54 1.07
N TYR A 4 -1.99 22.59 1.03
CA TYR A 4 -1.11 21.72 1.83
C TYR A 4 -1.47 21.72 3.33
N LYS A 5 -1.87 22.89 3.87
CA LYS A 5 -2.26 23.01 5.28
C LYS A 5 -3.55 22.26 5.59
N GLU A 6 -4.51 22.27 4.66
CA GLU A 6 -5.77 21.56 4.77
C GLU A 6 -5.53 20.05 4.77
N HIS A 7 -4.71 19.53 3.85
CA HIS A 7 -4.36 18.11 3.82
C HIS A 7 -3.69 17.64 5.12
N ILE A 8 -2.73 18.40 5.64
CA ILE A 8 -2.08 18.11 6.94
C ILE A 8 -3.08 18.11 8.08
N SER A 9 -3.95 19.11 8.13
CA SER A 9 -4.89 19.28 9.25
C SER A 9 -5.95 18.20 9.27
N VAL A 10 -6.55 17.91 8.10
CA VAL A 10 -7.59 16.89 7.96
C VAL A 10 -7.04 15.49 8.25
N SER A 11 -5.90 15.14 7.64
CA SER A 11 -5.28 13.84 7.88
C SER A 11 -4.77 13.67 9.32
N GLY A 12 -4.31 14.75 9.95
CA GLY A 12 -3.90 14.74 11.36
C GLY A 12 -5.07 14.50 12.30
N LEU A 13 -6.20 15.18 12.10
CA LEU A 13 -7.43 14.95 12.86
C LEU A 13 -7.97 13.53 12.63
N LEU A 14 -7.97 13.06 11.39
CA LEU A 14 -8.33 11.66 11.08
C LEU A 14 -7.38 10.67 11.75
N GLY A 15 -6.09 10.97 11.82
CA GLY A 15 -5.10 10.14 12.50
C GLY A 15 -5.36 10.02 14.00
N ILE A 16 -5.67 11.14 14.67
CA ILE A 16 -6.08 11.12 16.09
C ILE A 16 -7.33 10.25 16.26
N GLY A 17 -8.37 10.50 15.45
CA GLY A 17 -9.62 9.73 15.53
C GLY A 17 -9.40 8.23 15.29
N TYR A 18 -8.69 7.87 14.21
CA TYR A 18 -8.42 6.49 13.84
C TYR A 18 -7.61 5.76 14.92
N GLY A 19 -6.54 6.38 15.41
CA GLY A 19 -5.69 5.80 16.45
C GLY A 19 -6.38 5.66 17.80
N SER A 20 -7.20 6.65 18.19
CA SER A 20 -7.99 6.59 19.42
C SER A 20 -9.08 5.53 19.35
N ILE A 21 -9.81 5.42 18.23
CA ILE A 21 -10.82 4.36 18.04
C ILE A 21 -10.16 2.98 18.08
N ALA A 22 -9.04 2.81 17.39
CA ALA A 22 -8.30 1.55 17.41
C ALA A 22 -7.90 1.14 18.83
N SER A 23 -7.36 2.08 19.61
CA SER A 23 -6.87 1.79 20.97
C SER A 23 -7.99 1.59 21.99
N LEU A 24 -9.02 2.43 21.95
CA LEU A 24 -10.05 2.49 22.99
C LEU A 24 -11.23 1.55 22.74
N LEU A 25 -11.55 1.28 21.46
CA LEU A 25 -12.77 0.56 21.08
C LEU A 25 -12.50 -0.78 20.38
N MET A 26 -11.35 -0.94 19.72
CA MET A 26 -11.05 -2.15 18.94
C MET A 26 -10.03 -3.08 19.62
N GLY A 27 -9.57 -2.74 20.83
CA GLY A 27 -8.69 -3.60 21.63
C GLY A 27 -7.23 -3.63 21.19
N PHE A 28 -6.80 -2.72 20.29
CA PHE A 28 -5.38 -2.57 19.98
C PHE A 28 -4.65 -1.87 21.12
N THR A 29 -3.34 -2.11 21.23
CA THR A 29 -2.51 -1.40 22.21
C THR A 29 -2.46 0.10 21.88
N PRO A 30 -2.29 0.98 22.88
CA PRO A 30 -2.12 2.42 22.65
C PRO A 30 -0.99 2.74 21.66
N THR A 31 0.12 2.00 21.72
CA THR A 31 1.24 2.15 20.78
C THR A 31 0.83 1.83 19.34
N GLN A 32 0.07 0.76 19.12
CA GLN A 32 -0.43 0.42 17.78
C GLN A 32 -1.38 1.50 17.25
N GLY A 33 -2.29 2.00 18.08
CA GLY A 33 -3.19 3.09 17.65
C GLY A 33 -2.44 4.39 17.34
N ILE A 34 -1.44 4.76 18.14
CA ILE A 34 -0.60 5.95 17.86
C ILE A 34 0.14 5.78 16.53
N LEU A 35 0.77 4.62 16.30
CA LEU A 35 1.47 4.34 15.04
C LEU A 35 0.52 4.39 13.85
N ALA A 36 -0.66 3.79 13.98
CA ALA A 36 -1.69 3.83 12.95
C ALA A 36 -2.16 5.26 12.66
N GLY A 37 -2.35 6.08 13.69
CA GLY A 37 -2.70 7.50 13.55
C GLY A 37 -1.60 8.33 12.87
N VAL A 38 -0.33 8.08 13.18
CA VAL A 38 0.81 8.71 12.50
C VAL A 38 0.85 8.30 11.03
N LEU A 39 0.61 7.04 10.71
CA LEU A 39 0.51 6.57 9.33
C LEU A 39 -0.65 7.25 8.60
N THR A 40 -1.82 7.41 9.21
CA THR A 40 -2.93 8.18 8.63
C THR A 40 -2.53 9.62 8.32
N TRP A 41 -1.82 10.27 9.23
CA TRP A 41 -1.35 11.64 9.01
C TRP A 41 -0.36 11.73 7.83
N ILE A 42 0.63 10.84 7.78
CA ILE A 42 1.60 10.77 6.68
C ILE A 42 0.91 10.44 5.35
N GLY A 43 -0.04 9.52 5.36
CA GLY A 43 -0.78 9.07 4.18
C GLY A 43 -1.51 10.22 3.48
N GLY A 44 -2.01 11.20 4.23
CA GLY A 44 -2.65 12.39 3.68
C GLY A 44 -1.73 13.34 2.93
N MET A 45 -0.40 13.16 3.02
CA MET A 45 0.60 13.96 2.30
C MET A 45 1.25 13.18 1.15
N LEU A 46 1.07 11.85 1.08
CA LEU A 46 1.73 11.01 0.08
C LEU A 46 1.37 11.36 -1.38
N PRO A 47 0.10 11.67 -1.74
CA PRO A 47 -0.23 11.95 -3.14
C PRO A 47 0.50 13.17 -3.70
N ASP A 48 0.81 14.15 -2.85
CA ASP A 48 1.49 15.39 -3.23
C ASP A 48 2.97 15.19 -3.59
N LEU A 49 3.55 14.01 -3.37
CA LEU A 49 4.93 13.68 -3.79
C LEU A 49 5.14 13.82 -5.30
N ASP A 50 4.05 13.81 -6.10
CA ASP A 50 4.07 13.99 -7.54
C ASP A 50 4.03 15.47 -8.01
N SER A 51 3.95 16.43 -7.08
CA SER A 51 3.78 17.85 -7.37
C SER A 51 5.09 18.64 -7.49
N GLU A 52 5.02 19.88 -7.99
CA GLU A 52 6.18 20.71 -8.38
C GLU A 52 7.21 20.88 -7.26
N THR A 53 8.50 20.94 -7.61
CA THR A 53 9.62 20.93 -6.67
C THR A 53 9.62 22.11 -5.68
N GLY A 54 8.99 21.94 -4.51
CA GLY A 54 8.94 22.90 -3.42
C GLY A 54 9.68 22.43 -2.16
N ARG A 55 9.88 23.35 -1.20
CA ARG A 55 10.36 22.99 0.16
C ARG A 55 9.46 21.97 0.88
N PRO A 56 8.11 22.08 0.83
CA PRO A 56 7.23 21.12 1.50
C PRO A 56 7.38 19.68 0.98
N ILE A 57 7.43 19.50 -0.35
CA ILE A 57 7.58 18.17 -0.96
C ILE A 57 8.96 17.58 -0.64
N LYS A 58 9.99 18.41 -0.62
CA LYS A 58 11.32 18.01 -0.13
C LYS A 58 11.24 17.50 1.30
N GLU A 59 10.45 18.10 2.19
CA GLU A 59 10.28 17.62 3.57
C GLU A 59 9.51 16.30 3.63
N ILE A 60 8.45 16.12 2.83
CA ILE A 60 7.72 14.85 2.75
C ILE A 60 8.66 13.72 2.31
N PHE A 61 9.46 13.91 1.24
CA PHE A 61 10.46 12.91 0.84
C PHE A 61 11.48 12.60 1.94
N SER A 62 11.91 13.61 2.73
CA SER A 62 12.80 13.36 3.89
C SER A 62 12.14 12.52 4.96
N LEU A 63 10.86 12.79 5.26
CA LEU A 63 10.08 12.04 6.25
C LEU A 63 9.86 10.60 5.78
N THR A 64 9.42 10.39 4.54
CA THR A 64 9.25 9.07 3.93
C THR A 64 10.58 8.31 3.91
N ALA A 65 11.68 8.96 3.57
CA ALA A 65 13.02 8.36 3.59
C ALA A 65 13.43 7.91 5.01
N ALA A 66 13.19 8.73 6.02
CA ALA A 66 13.49 8.39 7.41
C ALA A 66 12.68 7.17 7.87
N VAL A 67 11.37 7.16 7.63
CA VAL A 67 10.50 6.03 8.00
C VAL A 67 10.93 4.75 7.27
N ALA A 68 11.15 4.82 5.95
CA ALA A 68 11.60 3.69 5.15
C ALA A 68 12.94 3.13 5.66
N SER A 69 13.85 3.99 6.10
CA SER A 69 15.15 3.60 6.66
C SER A 69 15.01 2.83 7.96
N PHE A 70 14.16 3.29 8.88
CA PHE A 70 13.90 2.56 10.13
C PHE A 70 13.25 1.20 9.89
N VAL A 71 12.33 1.12 8.92
CA VAL A 71 11.70 -0.15 8.53
C VAL A 71 12.72 -1.11 7.92
N ALA A 72 13.56 -0.63 7.00
CA ALA A 72 14.60 -1.43 6.37
C ALA A 72 15.62 -1.95 7.41
N MET A 73 16.07 -1.09 8.31
CA MET A 73 16.97 -1.45 9.40
C MET A 73 16.35 -2.50 10.32
N ARG A 74 15.09 -2.30 10.76
CA ARG A 74 14.38 -3.27 11.59
C ARG A 74 14.23 -4.62 10.90
N CYS A 75 13.94 -4.62 9.59
CA CYS A 75 13.83 -5.84 8.79
C CYS A 75 15.16 -6.60 8.72
N MET A 76 16.27 -5.88 8.51
CA MET A 76 17.62 -6.48 8.50
C MET A 76 17.97 -7.11 9.85
N ILE A 77 17.77 -6.37 10.95
CA ILE A 77 18.03 -6.87 12.30
C ILE A 77 17.19 -8.11 12.60
N HIS A 78 15.90 -8.08 12.23
CA HIS A 78 15.01 -9.23 12.45
C HIS A 78 15.45 -10.48 11.68
N LYS A 79 16.01 -10.30 10.47
CA LYS A 79 16.60 -11.40 9.68
C LYS A 79 17.95 -11.90 10.21
N GLY A 80 18.40 -11.41 11.36
CA GLY A 80 19.68 -11.78 11.97
C GLY A 80 20.90 -11.16 11.29
N ALA A 81 20.71 -10.08 10.50
CA ALA A 81 21.83 -9.36 9.93
C ALA A 81 22.61 -8.62 11.03
N ASP A 82 23.92 -8.47 10.78
CA ASP A 82 24.80 -7.69 11.63
C ASP A 82 24.30 -6.23 11.79
N PRO A 83 24.38 -5.64 13.01
CA PRO A 83 23.91 -4.27 13.26
C PRO A 83 24.55 -3.22 12.36
N ASP A 84 25.84 -3.34 12.03
CA ASP A 84 26.54 -2.36 11.19
C ASP A 84 26.00 -2.41 9.76
N ASN A 85 25.71 -3.63 9.26
CA ASN A 85 25.04 -3.81 7.97
C ASN A 85 23.61 -3.25 7.96
N ALA A 86 22.88 -3.36 9.08
CA ALA A 86 21.54 -2.80 9.21
C ALA A 86 21.56 -1.26 9.23
N ILE A 87 22.54 -0.65 9.90
CA ILE A 87 22.76 0.81 9.90
C ILE A 87 23.13 1.28 8.49
N LEU A 88 24.07 0.61 7.83
CA LEU A 88 24.43 0.92 6.45
C LEU A 88 23.21 0.85 5.52
N MET A 89 22.35 -0.16 5.70
CA MET A 89 21.12 -0.30 4.94
C MET A 89 20.13 0.83 5.20
N ALA A 90 20.00 1.30 6.44
CA ALA A 90 19.23 2.51 6.75
C ALA A 90 19.77 3.73 6.00
N VAL A 91 21.09 3.96 6.01
CA VAL A 91 21.71 5.11 5.32
C VAL A 91 21.48 5.04 3.81
N VAL A 92 21.70 3.87 3.20
CA VAL A 92 21.47 3.64 1.77
C VAL A 92 20.00 3.83 1.41
N THR A 93 19.08 3.31 2.23
CA THR A 93 17.63 3.48 2.03
C THR A 93 17.25 4.95 2.11
N TYR A 94 17.78 5.69 3.09
CA TYR A 94 17.52 7.12 3.23
C TYR A 94 17.95 7.86 1.97
N ALA A 95 19.20 7.70 1.53
CA ALA A 95 19.73 8.37 0.35
C ALA A 95 18.95 7.99 -0.92
N SER A 96 18.61 6.71 -1.06
CA SER A 96 17.85 6.20 -2.21
C SER A 96 16.45 6.79 -2.30
N VAL A 97 15.72 6.88 -1.19
CA VAL A 97 14.37 7.48 -1.19
C VAL A 97 14.45 9.00 -1.28
N ARG A 98 15.32 9.63 -0.49
CA ARG A 98 15.42 11.08 -0.36
C ARG A 98 15.83 11.75 -1.66
N TYR A 99 16.83 11.19 -2.34
CA TYR A 99 17.44 11.78 -3.52
C TYR A 99 17.10 10.99 -4.79
N GLY A 100 17.20 9.67 -4.74
CA GLY A 100 16.95 8.80 -5.90
C GLY A 100 15.48 8.80 -6.32
N ALA A 101 14.58 8.38 -5.44
CA ALA A 101 13.14 8.34 -5.73
C ALA A 101 12.61 9.74 -6.05
N ALA A 102 13.02 10.77 -5.29
CA ALA A 102 12.66 12.15 -5.59
C ALA A 102 13.10 12.60 -7.00
N ALA A 103 14.31 12.24 -7.44
CA ALA A 103 14.80 12.56 -8.79
C ALA A 103 14.07 11.78 -9.89
N ILE A 104 13.73 10.51 -9.65
CA ILE A 104 12.96 9.69 -10.61
C ILE A 104 11.54 10.23 -10.74
N LEU A 105 10.87 10.49 -9.62
CA LEU A 105 9.52 11.06 -9.61
C LEU A 105 9.52 12.44 -10.28
N GLY A 106 10.48 13.32 -9.97
CA GLY A 106 10.59 14.62 -10.65
C GLY A 106 10.78 14.54 -12.17
N LYS A 107 11.29 13.43 -12.70
CA LYS A 107 11.47 13.23 -14.16
C LYS A 107 10.26 12.58 -14.85
N PHE A 108 9.56 11.68 -14.17
CA PHE A 108 8.54 10.83 -14.80
C PHE A 108 7.13 11.05 -14.26
N ALA A 109 6.99 11.59 -13.06
CA ALA A 109 5.69 11.86 -12.48
C ALA A 109 5.03 13.01 -13.26
N VAL A 110 3.85 12.72 -13.80
CA VAL A 110 2.96 13.75 -14.32
C VAL A 110 2.16 14.27 -13.13
N HIS A 111 2.11 15.59 -12.95
CA HIS A 111 1.31 16.18 -11.88
C HIS A 111 -0.16 15.76 -12.03
N ARG A 112 -0.76 15.19 -10.98
CA ARG A 112 -2.07 14.51 -11.03
C ARG A 112 -2.08 13.30 -11.98
N GLY A 113 -0.98 12.57 -12.04
CA GLY A 113 -0.84 11.34 -12.79
C GLY A 113 -1.49 10.17 -12.07
N MET A 114 -0.90 8.97 -12.19
CA MET A 114 -1.37 7.79 -11.47
C MET A 114 -0.99 7.79 -9.98
N PHE A 115 -0.05 8.63 -9.54
CA PHE A 115 0.25 8.83 -8.12
C PHE A 115 -0.89 9.46 -7.32
N HIS A 116 -1.84 10.10 -8.01
CA HIS A 116 -3.04 10.69 -7.45
C HIS A 116 -4.27 9.90 -7.92
N SER A 117 -4.39 8.63 -7.51
CA SER A 117 -5.43 7.71 -7.98
C SER A 117 -5.76 6.62 -6.96
N ILE A 118 -6.85 5.88 -7.18
CA ILE A 118 -7.22 4.73 -6.34
C ILE A 118 -6.20 3.59 -6.42
N PRO A 119 -5.63 3.23 -7.59
CA PRO A 119 -4.50 2.30 -7.63
C PRO A 119 -3.32 2.71 -6.73
N ALA A 120 -2.94 4.00 -6.72
CA ALA A 120 -1.86 4.47 -5.84
C ALA A 120 -2.23 4.40 -4.35
N LEU A 121 -3.50 4.65 -3.98
CA LEU A 121 -4.00 4.42 -2.63
C LEU A 121 -3.82 2.94 -2.22
N ILE A 122 -4.24 2.00 -3.08
CA ILE A 122 -4.15 0.57 -2.79
C ILE A 122 -2.68 0.15 -2.66
N ILE A 123 -1.81 0.59 -3.57
CA ILE A 123 -0.36 0.35 -3.50
C ILE A 123 0.22 0.87 -2.17
N ALA A 124 -0.17 2.07 -1.72
CA ALA A 124 0.31 2.60 -0.45
C ALA A 124 -0.12 1.74 0.74
N GLY A 125 -1.38 1.27 0.75
CA GLY A 125 -1.89 0.33 1.75
C GLY A 125 -1.13 -1.00 1.75
N GLU A 126 -0.98 -1.63 0.58
CA GLU A 126 -0.24 -2.90 0.41
C GLU A 126 1.23 -2.75 0.79
N THR A 127 1.86 -1.62 0.45
CA THR A 127 3.25 -1.33 0.84
C THR A 127 3.39 -1.34 2.36
N VAL A 128 2.49 -0.66 3.09
CA VAL A 128 2.53 -0.65 4.55
C VAL A 128 2.19 -2.01 5.13
N PHE A 129 1.23 -2.73 4.55
CA PHE A 129 0.91 -4.10 4.98
C PHE A 129 2.15 -5.00 4.89
N LEU A 130 2.82 -5.02 3.75
CA LEU A 130 4.00 -5.86 3.51
C LEU A 130 5.22 -5.42 4.31
N ALA A 131 5.40 -4.11 4.51
CA ALA A 131 6.55 -3.56 5.20
C ALA A 131 6.42 -3.63 6.74
N TYR A 132 5.20 -3.67 7.28
CA TYR A 132 4.99 -3.68 8.72
C TYR A 132 5.18 -5.09 9.30
N PHE A 133 6.26 -5.26 10.07
CA PHE A 133 6.59 -6.53 10.70
C PHE A 133 5.75 -6.79 11.96
N SER A 134 4.85 -7.77 11.87
CA SER A 134 3.96 -8.24 12.94
C SER A 134 3.42 -9.64 12.61
N ASP A 135 3.34 -10.53 13.60
CA ASP A 135 2.75 -11.87 13.45
C ASP A 135 1.22 -11.82 13.32
N SER A 136 0.60 -10.73 13.81
CA SER A 136 -0.84 -10.51 13.69
C SER A 136 -1.19 -9.78 12.40
N TYR A 137 -1.93 -10.44 11.51
CA TYR A 137 -2.51 -9.81 10.32
C TYR A 137 -3.44 -8.65 10.68
N THR A 138 -4.18 -8.73 11.77
CA THR A 138 -5.07 -7.66 12.24
C THR A 138 -4.29 -6.36 12.47
N VAL A 139 -3.09 -6.45 13.03
CA VAL A 139 -2.21 -5.28 13.22
C VAL A 139 -1.68 -4.77 11.88
N LYS A 140 -1.29 -5.66 10.95
CA LYS A 140 -0.85 -5.25 9.60
C LYS A 140 -1.98 -4.51 8.85
N PHE A 141 -3.22 -5.01 8.95
CA PHE A 141 -4.40 -4.34 8.41
C PHE A 141 -4.73 -3.02 9.08
N LEU A 142 -4.51 -2.88 10.40
CA LEU A 142 -4.64 -1.60 11.09
C LEU A 142 -3.68 -0.55 10.50
N MET A 143 -2.41 -0.92 10.29
CA MET A 143 -1.40 0.01 9.74
C MET A 143 -1.70 0.36 8.28
N ALA A 144 -2.04 -0.64 7.47
CA ALA A 144 -2.43 -0.45 6.08
C ALA A 144 -3.72 0.38 5.94
N GLY A 145 -4.68 0.18 6.84
CA GLY A 145 -5.90 0.96 6.93
C GLY A 145 -5.62 2.42 7.28
N GLY A 146 -4.70 2.67 8.21
CA GLY A 146 -4.28 4.03 8.58
C GLY A 146 -3.73 4.81 7.38
N ILE A 147 -2.67 4.30 6.73
CA ILE A 147 -2.07 4.98 5.56
C ILE A 147 -3.09 5.19 4.44
N SER A 148 -3.97 4.19 4.21
CA SER A 148 -5.00 4.24 3.16
C SER A 148 -6.07 5.28 3.47
N LEU A 149 -6.49 5.40 4.74
CA LEU A 149 -7.45 6.41 5.18
C LEU A 149 -6.89 7.83 5.00
N GLY A 150 -5.61 8.01 5.35
CA GLY A 150 -4.89 9.26 5.10
C GLY A 150 -4.90 9.62 3.63
N PHE A 151 -4.44 8.70 2.78
CA PHE A 151 -4.37 8.88 1.34
C PHE A 151 -5.76 9.14 0.73
N LEU A 152 -6.77 8.38 1.15
CA LEU A 152 -8.15 8.58 0.71
C LEU A 152 -8.66 9.97 1.08
N SER A 153 -8.37 10.43 2.31
CA SER A 153 -8.77 11.77 2.75
C SER A 153 -8.21 12.84 1.85
N HIS A 154 -6.97 12.67 1.37
CA HIS A 154 -6.35 13.58 0.41
C HIS A 154 -7.12 13.61 -0.92
N LEU A 155 -7.38 12.44 -1.52
CA LEU A 155 -8.13 12.34 -2.78
C LEU A 155 -9.54 12.95 -2.67
N VAL A 156 -10.23 12.65 -1.57
CA VAL A 156 -11.59 13.16 -1.30
C VAL A 156 -11.54 14.67 -1.13
N LEU A 157 -10.59 15.20 -0.38
CA LEU A 157 -10.47 16.63 -0.14
C LEU A 157 -10.21 17.37 -1.46
N ASP A 158 -9.36 16.82 -2.31
CA ASP A 158 -9.08 17.39 -3.63
C ASP A 158 -10.28 17.38 -4.57
N GLU A 159 -11.09 16.33 -4.51
CA GLU A 159 -12.33 16.23 -5.25
C GLU A 159 -13.37 17.23 -4.74
N VAL A 160 -13.56 17.33 -3.42
CA VAL A 160 -14.51 18.29 -2.80
C VAL A 160 -14.12 19.73 -3.13
N TYR A 161 -12.84 20.09 -3.03
CA TYR A 161 -12.35 21.43 -3.37
C TYR A 161 -12.28 21.70 -4.88
N SER A 162 -12.48 20.69 -5.73
CA SER A 162 -12.63 20.88 -7.17
C SER A 162 -14.02 21.45 -7.53
N VAL A 163 -15.01 21.22 -6.67
CA VAL A 163 -16.39 21.71 -6.81
C VAL A 163 -16.54 23.06 -6.12
N GLU A 164 -16.21 24.15 -6.80
CA GLU A 164 -16.46 25.50 -6.28
C GLU A 164 -17.98 25.83 -6.34
N ARG A 165 -18.65 25.88 -5.18
CA ARG A 165 -19.94 26.56 -5.03
C ARG A 165 -19.68 28.07 -4.85
N LYS A 166 -19.79 28.85 -5.93
CA LYS A 166 -19.93 30.31 -5.83
C LYS A 166 -21.40 30.70 -6.04
N GLY A 167 -22.13 30.93 -4.95
CA GLY A 167 -23.54 31.37 -5.00
C GLY A 167 -24.51 30.29 -5.54
N VAL A 168 -25.43 30.70 -6.41
CA VAL A 168 -26.53 29.85 -6.97
C VAL A 168 -26.06 28.97 -8.14
N SER A 169 -24.87 29.19 -8.69
CA SER A 169 -24.35 28.39 -9.82
C SER A 169 -23.28 27.41 -9.36
N ILE A 170 -23.51 26.11 -9.59
CA ILE A 170 -22.48 25.07 -9.46
C ILE A 170 -21.66 25.11 -10.76
N ARG A 171 -20.41 25.59 -10.69
CA ARG A 171 -19.49 25.57 -11.84
C ARG A 171 -18.39 24.56 -11.54
N LEU A 172 -18.43 23.41 -12.20
CA LEU A 172 -17.39 22.40 -12.11
C LEU A 172 -16.10 22.99 -12.70
N LYS A 173 -14.98 22.90 -11.96
CA LYS A 173 -13.68 23.11 -12.58
C LYS A 173 -13.47 21.99 -13.59
N LYS A 174 -12.71 22.28 -14.66
CA LYS A 174 -12.34 21.28 -15.68
C LYS A 174 -11.59 20.07 -15.10
N SER A 175 -11.20 20.12 -13.83
CA SER A 175 -10.58 19.04 -13.07
C SER A 175 -11.50 18.34 -12.05
N SER A 176 -12.80 18.64 -12.00
CA SER A 176 -13.75 17.85 -11.19
C SER A 176 -13.87 16.44 -11.76
N GLY A 177 -13.90 15.44 -10.88
CA GLY A 177 -14.03 14.02 -11.17
C GLY A 177 -12.71 13.31 -11.49
N THR A 178 -11.56 13.87 -11.11
CA THR A 178 -10.24 13.32 -11.51
C THR A 178 -9.39 12.79 -10.36
N ALA A 179 -9.70 13.11 -9.10
CA ALA A 179 -8.88 12.66 -7.98
C ALA A 179 -9.19 11.19 -7.61
N ILE A 180 -10.48 10.84 -7.58
CA ILE A 180 -10.95 9.46 -7.41
C ILE A 180 -11.05 8.81 -8.80
N LYS A 181 -9.90 8.42 -9.35
CA LYS A 181 -9.82 7.76 -10.66
C LYS A 181 -9.16 6.39 -10.56
N TRP A 182 -9.54 5.54 -11.50
CA TRP A 182 -8.90 4.24 -11.75
C TRP A 182 -7.83 4.33 -12.83
N PHE A 183 -7.98 5.23 -13.81
CA PHE A 183 -7.07 5.36 -14.93
C PHE A 183 -6.68 6.82 -15.16
N GLY A 184 -5.41 7.08 -15.43
CA GLY A 184 -4.88 8.35 -15.89
C GLY A 184 -4.93 8.48 -17.40
N ASN A 185 -4.50 9.64 -17.91
CA ASN A 185 -4.57 9.96 -19.34
C ASN A 185 -3.46 9.29 -20.18
N GLY A 186 -2.39 8.80 -19.54
CA GLY A 186 -1.23 8.24 -20.22
C GLY A 186 -1.15 6.72 -20.07
N LEU A 187 -1.04 6.01 -21.21
CA LEU A 187 -0.93 4.55 -21.23
C LEU A 187 0.26 4.04 -20.41
N PHE A 188 1.43 4.69 -20.54
CA PHE A 188 2.64 4.30 -19.81
C PHE A 188 2.46 4.39 -18.30
N GLY A 189 1.93 5.52 -17.80
CA GLY A 189 1.67 5.70 -16.37
C GLY A 189 0.66 4.68 -15.82
N ASN A 190 -0.40 4.39 -16.58
CA ASN A 190 -1.38 3.37 -16.22
C ASN A 190 -0.74 1.98 -16.16
N ALA A 191 0.02 1.60 -17.20
CA ALA A 191 0.67 0.30 -17.27
C ALA A 191 1.65 0.08 -16.10
N VAL A 192 2.48 1.08 -15.78
CA VAL A 192 3.41 1.01 -14.64
C VAL A 192 2.66 0.90 -13.32
N ALA A 193 1.64 1.74 -13.09
CA ALA A 193 0.87 1.72 -11.84
C ALA A 193 0.16 0.37 -11.64
N TYR A 194 -0.49 -0.16 -12.68
CA TYR A 194 -1.17 -1.45 -12.60
C TYR A 194 -0.18 -2.62 -12.50
N ALA A 195 0.99 -2.55 -13.13
CA ALA A 195 2.02 -3.57 -12.97
C ALA A 195 2.52 -3.64 -11.51
N ILE A 196 2.75 -2.48 -10.88
CA ILE A 196 3.13 -2.39 -9.46
C ILE A 196 2.00 -2.93 -8.60
N LEU A 197 0.76 -2.45 -8.82
CA LEU A 197 -0.42 -2.88 -8.07
C LEU A 197 -0.59 -4.40 -8.14
N LEU A 198 -0.67 -4.99 -9.33
CA LEU A 198 -0.88 -6.43 -9.50
C LEU A 198 0.24 -7.26 -8.85
N THR A 199 1.50 -6.78 -8.94
CA THR A 199 2.63 -7.44 -8.30
C THR A 199 2.52 -7.38 -6.76
N MET A 200 2.23 -6.20 -6.20
CA MET A 200 2.05 -6.01 -4.76
C MET A 200 0.85 -6.77 -4.23
N THR A 201 -0.28 -6.77 -4.95
CA THR A 201 -1.46 -7.58 -4.61
C THR A 201 -1.13 -9.05 -4.60
N TYR A 202 -0.43 -9.58 -5.62
CA TYR A 202 0.00 -10.98 -5.63
C TYR A 202 0.87 -11.31 -4.42
N ILE A 203 1.88 -10.49 -4.12
CA ILE A 203 2.78 -10.69 -2.96
C ILE A 203 1.97 -10.64 -1.64
N THR A 204 1.04 -9.69 -1.51
CA THR A 204 0.17 -9.54 -0.32
C THR A 204 -0.75 -10.73 -0.12
N LEU A 205 -1.32 -11.26 -1.20
CA LEU A 205 -2.18 -12.45 -1.14
C LEU A 205 -1.39 -13.72 -0.78
N VAL A 206 -0.16 -13.84 -1.25
CA VAL A 206 0.75 -14.92 -0.84
C VAL A 206 1.17 -14.76 0.62
N ASP A 207 1.59 -13.57 1.04
CA ASP A 207 2.03 -13.28 2.42
C ASP A 207 0.90 -13.45 3.44
N SER A 208 -0.35 -13.14 3.06
CA SER A 208 -1.53 -13.37 3.90
C SER A 208 -2.00 -14.83 3.95
N GLY A 209 -1.37 -15.72 3.18
CA GLY A 209 -1.75 -17.13 3.09
C GLY A 209 -3.06 -17.40 2.33
N VAL A 210 -3.62 -16.39 1.66
CA VAL A 210 -4.83 -16.54 0.83
C VAL A 210 -4.51 -17.30 -0.45
N LEU A 211 -3.34 -17.03 -1.04
CA LEU A 211 -2.84 -17.75 -2.22
C LEU A 211 -1.67 -18.64 -1.84
N ILE A 212 -1.70 -19.88 -2.31
CA ILE A 212 -0.56 -20.80 -2.25
C ILE A 212 0.31 -20.54 -3.49
N PRO A 213 1.62 -20.27 -3.35
CA PRO A 213 2.51 -20.10 -4.49
C PRO A 213 2.46 -21.30 -5.43
N PRO A 214 2.53 -21.11 -6.76
CA PRO A 214 2.52 -22.22 -7.73
C PRO A 214 3.60 -23.27 -7.48
N GLN A 215 4.72 -22.89 -6.86
CA GLN A 215 5.83 -23.78 -6.51
C GLN A 215 5.52 -24.71 -5.31
N GLN A 216 4.50 -24.38 -4.52
CA GLN A 216 4.04 -25.13 -3.35
C GLN A 216 2.72 -25.87 -3.61
N ALA A 217 2.08 -25.64 -4.77
CA ALA A 217 0.97 -26.46 -5.21
C ALA A 217 1.51 -27.88 -5.48
N ALA A 218 1.11 -28.85 -4.65
CA ALA A 218 1.48 -30.24 -4.86
C ALA A 218 1.12 -30.66 -6.30
N PRO A 219 1.94 -31.49 -6.98
CA PRO A 219 1.53 -32.10 -8.23
C PRO A 219 0.18 -32.78 -7.98
N VAL A 220 -0.81 -32.51 -8.83
CA VAL A 220 -2.05 -33.27 -8.82
C VAL A 220 -1.64 -34.72 -9.03
N GLU A 221 -1.70 -35.52 -7.96
CA GLU A 221 -1.52 -36.96 -8.05
C GLU A 221 -2.65 -37.42 -8.96
N ASN A 222 -2.30 -37.79 -10.20
CA ASN A 222 -3.22 -38.48 -11.09
C ASN A 222 -3.58 -39.76 -10.35
N ILE A 223 -4.72 -39.76 -9.68
CA ILE A 223 -5.32 -40.98 -9.15
C ILE A 223 -5.73 -41.75 -10.40
N ASP A 224 -4.82 -42.57 -10.92
CA ASP A 224 -5.15 -43.60 -11.87
C ASP A 224 -6.31 -44.39 -11.24
N ALA A 225 -7.46 -44.38 -11.92
CA ALA A 225 -8.64 -45.10 -11.47
C ALA A 225 -8.21 -46.55 -11.15
N PRO A 226 -8.63 -47.12 -10.00
CA PRO A 226 -8.17 -48.44 -9.61
C PRO A 226 -8.51 -49.42 -10.74
N VAL A 227 -7.48 -50.00 -11.34
CA VAL A 227 -7.62 -51.08 -12.31
C VAL A 227 -8.39 -52.19 -11.60
N GLN A 228 -9.67 -52.34 -11.95
CA GLN A 228 -10.49 -53.48 -11.54
C GLN A 228 -9.80 -54.73 -12.10
N GLN A 229 -8.99 -55.40 -11.28
CA GLN A 229 -8.49 -56.73 -11.61
C GLN A 229 -9.72 -57.64 -11.72
N ALA A 230 -10.00 -58.09 -12.94
CA ALA A 230 -11.03 -59.07 -13.21
C ALA A 230 -10.73 -60.36 -12.43
N SER A 231 -11.69 -60.81 -11.63
CA SER A 231 -11.60 -62.06 -10.88
C SER A 231 -11.35 -63.25 -11.82
N PRO A 232 -10.42 -64.16 -11.50
CA PRO A 232 -10.18 -65.33 -12.34
C PRO A 232 -11.41 -66.24 -12.34
N PHE A 233 -11.85 -66.59 -13.56
CA PHE A 233 -12.93 -67.51 -13.85
C PHE A 233 -12.63 -68.89 -13.21
N LYS A 234 -13.47 -69.32 -12.26
CA LYS A 234 -13.39 -70.68 -11.69
C LYS A 234 -13.99 -71.67 -12.68
N THR A 235 -13.16 -72.46 -13.34
CA THR A 235 -13.61 -73.64 -14.10
C THR A 235 -14.07 -74.71 -13.11
N THR A 236 -15.36 -75.01 -13.09
CA THR A 236 -15.94 -76.14 -12.36
C THR A 236 -15.59 -77.45 -13.07
N GLU A 237 -14.68 -78.24 -12.48
CA GLU A 237 -14.57 -79.65 -12.85
C GLU A 237 -15.76 -80.42 -12.29
N ARG A 238 -16.50 -81.08 -13.20
CA ARG A 238 -17.54 -82.06 -12.86
C ARG A 238 -16.90 -83.42 -12.64
N LEU A 239 -17.24 -84.05 -11.51
CA LEU A 239 -17.35 -85.50 -11.36
C LEU A 239 -18.78 -85.82 -10.92
#